data_AF-A0A951XBP6-F1
#
_entry.id   AF-A0A951XBP6-F1
#
_cell.length_a   1.000
_cell.length_b   1.000
_cell.length_c   1.000
_cell.angle_alpha   90.00
_cell.angle_beta   90.00
_cell.angle_gamma   90.00
#
_symmetry.space_group_name_H-M   'P 1'
#
loop_
_entity.id
_entity.type
_entity.pdbx_description
1 polymer ?
#
loop_
_entity_poly.entity_id
_entity_poly.type
_entity_poly.pdbx_seq_one_letter_code
_entity_poly.pdbx_strand_id
1 'polypeptide(L)'
;MGNILFEVSMAENFVNSYLAKDSSRNRESDIQREYQKIFALHHITEEQFKKSYDFYRSNIDIFKVMMDSLNARAQRERTDLFQPDEQ
;
A
#
# COMPACT_ATOMS: atom_id res chain seq x y z
N MET A 1 -4.37 10.06 -2.55
CA MET A 1 -4.65 8.70 -3.08
C MET A 1 -3.38 7.87 -3.30
N GLY A 2 -2.35 8.37 -3.99
CA GLY A 2 -1.12 7.59 -4.23
C GLY A 2 -0.52 6.98 -2.96
N ASN A 3 -0.34 7.77 -1.89
CA ASN A 3 0.17 7.26 -0.60
C ASN A 3 -0.69 6.14 0.00
N ILE A 4 -2.02 6.30 -0.02
CA ILE A 4 -2.95 5.29 0.50
C ILE A 4 -2.83 3.99 -0.30
N LEU A 5 -2.73 4.06 -1.64
CA LEU A 5 -2.56 2.87 -2.48
C LEU A 5 -1.23 2.16 -2.24
N PHE A 6 -0.17 2.93 -2.03
CA PHE A 6 1.13 2.39 -1.65
C PHE A 6 1.07 1.66 -0.32
N GLU A 7 0.48 2.28 0.71
CA GLU A 7 0.34 1.68 2.04
C GLU A 7 -0.56 0.44 2.03
N VAL A 8 -1.68 0.48 1.29
CA VAL A 8 -2.58 -0.67 1.09
C VAL A 8 -1.84 -1.83 0.41
N SER A 9 -1.05 -1.55 -0.64
CA SER A 9 -0.25 -2.58 -1.31
C SER A 9 0.86 -3.13 -0.40
N MET A 10 1.50 -2.28 0.40
CA MET A 10 2.50 -2.69 1.39
C MET A 10 1.88 -3.55 2.49
N ALA A 11 0.70 -3.20 2.98
CA ALA A 11 -0.04 -3.96 3.98
C ALA A 11 -0.42 -5.35 3.46
N GLU A 12 -0.94 -5.46 2.23
CA GLU A 12 -1.23 -6.77 1.64
C GLU A 12 0.03 -7.62 1.50
N ASN A 13 1.14 -7.05 1.03
CA ASN A 13 2.43 -7.73 0.96
C ASN A 13 2.94 -8.17 2.34
N PHE A 14 2.75 -7.35 3.37
CA PHE A 14 3.10 -7.70 4.75
C PHE A 14 2.29 -8.90 5.24
N VAL A 15 0.97 -8.89 5.06
CA VAL A 15 0.12 -10.03 5.45
C VAL A 15 0.55 -11.29 4.69
N ASN A 16 0.74 -11.22 3.38
CA ASN A 16 1.15 -12.36 2.56
C ASN A 16 2.52 -12.92 2.95
N SER A 17 3.48 -12.05 3.30
CA SER A 17 4.88 -12.44 3.54
C SER A 17 5.14 -12.89 4.97
N TYR A 18 4.37 -12.39 5.94
CA TYR A 18 4.64 -12.57 7.36
C TYR A 18 3.51 -13.25 8.13
N LEU A 19 2.25 -12.91 7.87
CA LEU A 19 1.11 -13.43 8.63
C LEU A 19 0.50 -14.70 8.03
N ALA A 20 0.37 -14.76 6.69
CA ALA A 20 -0.25 -15.87 5.98
C ALA A 20 0.55 -17.18 6.04
N LYS A 21 1.75 -17.17 6.64
CA LYS A 21 2.53 -18.38 6.94
C LYS A 21 1.89 -19.22 8.06
N ASP A 22 1.08 -18.60 8.91
CA ASP A 22 0.32 -19.29 9.95
C ASP A 22 -1.06 -19.70 9.39
N SER A 23 -1.22 -21.00 9.16
CA SER A 23 -2.46 -21.56 8.59
C SER A 23 -3.67 -21.45 9.51
N SER A 24 -3.48 -21.10 10.78
CA SER A 24 -4.59 -20.84 11.71
C SER A 24 -5.23 -19.46 11.51
N ARG A 25 -4.56 -18.56 10.76
CA ARG A 25 -5.02 -17.20 10.52
C ARG A 25 -5.83 -17.11 9.24
N ASN A 26 -6.80 -16.20 9.24
CA ASN A 26 -7.54 -15.86 8.03
C ASN A 26 -6.87 -14.67 7.34
N ARG A 27 -6.25 -14.94 6.19
CA ARG A 27 -5.56 -13.94 5.35
C ARG A 27 -6.43 -12.73 5.02
N GLU A 28 -7.67 -12.95 4.59
CA GLU A 28 -8.56 -11.86 4.18
C GLU A 28 -8.92 -10.96 5.36
N SER A 29 -9.18 -11.56 6.53
CA SER A 29 -9.45 -10.82 7.76
C SER A 29 -8.25 -9.98 8.20
N ASP A 30 -7.03 -10.52 8.08
CA ASP A 30 -5.80 -9.79 8.40
C ASP A 30 -5.58 -8.61 7.44
N ILE A 31 -5.77 -8.82 6.12
CA ILE A 31 -5.70 -7.73 5.12
C ILE A 31 -6.71 -6.64 5.44
N GLN A 32 -7.97 -7.01 5.70
CA GLN A 32 -9.02 -6.04 5.97
C GLN A 32 -8.74 -5.25 7.26
N ARG A 33 -8.16 -5.89 8.28
CA ARG A 33 -7.74 -5.21 9.51
C ARG A 33 -6.65 -4.17 9.23
N GLU A 34 -5.66 -4.48 8.40
CA GLU A 34 -4.63 -3.50 8.03
C GLU A 34 -5.21 -2.35 7.20
N TYR A 35 -6.15 -2.62 6.29
CA TYR A 35 -6.84 -1.56 5.53
C TYR A 35 -7.60 -0.60 6.44
N GLN A 36 -8.31 -1.12 7.44
CA GLN A 36 -9.02 -0.28 8.42
C GLN A 36 -8.08 0.66 9.18
N LYS A 37 -6.88 0.21 9.54
CA LYS A 37 -5.87 1.08 10.19
C LYS A 37 -5.43 2.20 9.25
N ILE A 38 -5.12 1.88 7.99
CA ILE A 38 -4.73 2.87 6.98
C ILE A 38 -5.86 3.88 6.76
N PHE A 39 -7.10 3.42 6.62
CA PHE A 39 -8.25 4.30 6.43
C PHE A 39 -8.46 5.24 7.62
N ALA A 40 -8.29 4.74 8.85
CA ALA A 40 -8.33 5.56 10.05
C ALA A 40 -7.21 6.62 10.08
N LEU A 41 -5.98 6.24 9.69
CA LEU A 41 -4.83 7.15 9.63
C LEU A 41 -5.02 8.28 8.61
N HIS A 42 -5.66 7.99 7.47
CA HIS A 42 -5.92 8.98 6.42
C HIS A 42 -7.28 9.66 6.55
N HIS A 43 -8.06 9.35 7.59
CA HIS A 43 -9.40 9.86 7.82
C HIS A 43 -10.35 9.65 6.63
N ILE A 44 -10.29 8.47 6.01
CA ILE A 44 -11.16 8.09 4.89
C ILE A 44 -12.01 6.86 5.23
N THR A 45 -13.07 6.65 4.47
CA THR A 45 -13.87 5.42 4.50
C THR A 45 -13.46 4.47 3.38
N GLU A 46 -13.81 3.19 3.53
CA GLU A 46 -13.63 2.18 2.47
C GLU A 46 -14.38 2.59 1.18
N GLU A 47 -15.57 3.16 1.30
CA GLU A 47 -16.35 3.64 0.15
C GLU A 47 -15.65 4.79 -0.59
N GLN A 48 -15.05 5.74 0.15
CA GLN A 48 -14.28 6.84 -0.43
C GLN A 48 -13.02 6.33 -1.13
N PHE A 49 -12.34 5.35 -0.52
CA PHE A 49 -11.22 4.66 -1.15
C PHE A 49 -11.65 3.95 -2.43
N LYS A 50 -12.72 3.14 -2.38
CA LYS A 50 -13.24 2.41 -3.53
C LYS A 50 -13.63 3.35 -4.67
N LYS A 51 -14.34 4.44 -4.38
CA LYS A 51 -14.71 5.45 -5.39
C LYS A 51 -13.47 6.04 -6.07
N SER A 52 -12.45 6.35 -5.27
CA SER A 52 -11.18 6.86 -5.81
C SER A 52 -10.49 5.79 -6.65
N TYR A 53 -10.44 4.54 -6.18
CA TYR A 53 -9.83 3.42 -6.89
C TYR A 53 -10.52 3.13 -8.22
N ASP A 54 -11.86 3.15 -8.26
CA ASP A 54 -12.66 2.97 -9.48
C ASP A 54 -12.38 4.06 -10.52
N PHE A 55 -12.14 5.31 -10.08
CA PHE A 55 -11.70 6.39 -10.96
C PHE A 55 -10.35 6.06 -11.59
N TYR A 56 -9.35 5.64 -10.81
CA TYR A 56 -8.03 5.27 -11.36
C TYR A 56 -8.10 4.03 -12.26
N ARG A 57 -8.93 3.03 -11.94
CA ARG A 57 -9.14 1.84 -12.76
C ARG A 57 -9.70 2.18 -14.15
N SER A 58 -10.55 3.21 -14.22
CA SER A 58 -11.11 3.71 -15.47
C SER A 58 -10.17 4.68 -16.22
N ASN A 59 -9.09 5.15 -15.58
CA ASN A 59 -8.14 6.13 -16.12
C ASN A 59 -6.71 5.58 -16.04
N ILE A 60 -6.42 4.58 -16.87
CA ILE A 60 -5.17 3.81 -16.81
C ILE A 60 -3.91 4.67 -16.96
N ASP A 61 -3.95 5.74 -17.75
CA ASP A 61 -2.81 6.62 -17.97
C ASP A 61 -2.41 7.37 -16.69
N ILE A 62 -3.40 7.90 -15.97
CA ILE A 62 -3.18 8.61 -14.70
C ILE A 62 -2.73 7.62 -13.63
N PHE A 63 -3.32 6.42 -13.61
CA PHE A 63 -2.93 5.36 -12.69
C PHE A 63 -1.47 4.95 -12.90
N LYS A 64 -1.02 4.81 -14.14
CA LYS A 64 0.36 4.49 -14.49
C LYS A 64 1.34 5.53 -13.96
N VAL A 65 1.09 6.81 -14.20
CA VAL A 65 1.95 7.92 -13.71
C VAL A 65 2.07 7.91 -12.18
N MET A 66 0.96 7.63 -11.50
CA MET A 66 0.95 7.52 -10.04
C MET A 66 1.76 6.31 -9.56
N MET A 67 1.62 5.14 -10.20
CA MET A 67 2.40 3.95 -9.86
C MET A 67 3.90 4.13 -10.13
N ASP A 68 4.28 4.76 -11.24
CA ASP A 68 5.67 5.09 -11.55
C ASP A 68 6.27 6.02 -10.47
N SER A 69 5.49 6.99 -10.00
CA SER A 69 5.89 7.90 -8.92
C SER A 69 6.08 7.17 -7.58
N LEU A 70 5.20 6.21 -7.27
CA LEU A 70 5.29 5.38 -6.07
C LEU A 70 6.51 4.44 -6.12
N ASN A 71 6.77 3.83 -7.27
CA ASN A 71 7.96 2.99 -7.47
C ASN A 71 9.24 3.80 -7.29
N ALA A 72 9.31 5.00 -7.89
CA ALA A 72 10.47 5.87 -7.73
C ALA A 72 10.69 6.27 -6.25
N ARG A 73 9.61 6.50 -5.50
CA ARG A 73 9.68 6.77 -4.05
C ARG A 73 10.23 5.55 -3.29
N ALA A 74 9.69 4.36 -3.52
CA ALA A 74 10.15 3.14 -2.86
C ALA A 74 11.64 2.85 -3.13
N GLN A 75 12.11 3.11 -4.35
CA GLN A 75 13.54 2.97 -4.68
C GLN A 75 14.42 3.96 -3.92
N ARG A 76 13.97 5.21 -3.73
CA ARG A 76 14.69 6.22 -2.93
C ARG A 76 14.76 5.82 -1.46
N GLU A 77 13.62 5.49 -0.85
CA GLU A 77 13.57 5.05 0.55
C GLU A 77 14.46 3.82 0.79
N ARG A 78 14.49 2.88 -0.16
CA ARG A 78 15.41 1.75 -0.11
C ARG A 78 16.87 2.19 -0.17
N THR A 79 17.21 3.10 -1.07
CA THR A 79 18.58 3.61 -1.20
C THR A 79 19.02 4.28 0.09
N ASP A 80 18.18 5.13 0.68
CA ASP A 80 18.46 5.83 1.93
C ASP A 80 18.71 4.85 3.10
N LEU A 81 17.98 3.74 3.17
CA LEU A 81 18.17 2.69 4.19
C LEU A 81 19.47 1.90 4.03
N PHE A 82 20.03 1.82 2.82
CA PHE A 82 21.24 1.06 2.51
C PHE A 82 22.45 1.94 2.21
N GLN A 83 22.37 3.26 2.42
CA GLN A 83 23.58 4.09 2.40
C GLN A 83 24.44 3.64 3.60
N PRO A 84 25.66 3.12 3.38
CA PRO A 84 26.57 2.89 4.48
C PRO A 84 26.87 4.26 5.10
N ASP A 85 26.80 4.36 6.43
CA ASP A 85 27.28 5.53 7.15
C ASP A 85 28.72 5.80 6.69
N GLU A 86 28.91 6.80 5.84
CA GLU A 86 30.26 7.26 5.48
C GLU A 86 30.88 7.80 6.78
N GLN A 87 31.83 7.05 7.33
CA GLN A 87 32.67 7.43 8.47
C GLN A 87 33.70 8.48 8.07
#